data_AF-A0A3R5UC18-F1
#
_entry.id   AF-A0A3R5UC18-F1
#
_cell.length_a   1.000
_cell.length_b   1.000
_cell.length_c   1.000
_cell.angle_alpha   90.00
_cell.angle_beta   90.00
_cell.angle_gamma   90.00
#
_symmetry.space_group_name_H-M   'P 1'
#
loop_
_entity.id
_entity.type
_entity.pdbx_description
1 polymer ?
#
loop_
_entity_poly.entity_id
_entity_poly.type
_entity_poly.pdbx_seq_one_letter_code
_entity_poly.pdbx_strand_id
1 'polypeptide(L)'
;MLHYFAKNFFAPLLISPTQEGNNIEVYIIVDQIPSSVHRHPQTGQIHFQPITNLFAPWNPHPQSNNKQQSNVTSGTLYIQMYSWDSLTPLHTWTQNYNLQKTTDMVFQADVDAMMSTAGCIRTKNCFLYFHLGDPVNGPTNWFSLSTFKDAIGLQNVSIQIIDVKETVPMKEFNITLHSKAVAPFVWLDAYKTMGRFSDNGFLMVQTQKVVTFYAWNDISAANLKATLNVKSLMDIYF
;
A
#
# COMPACT_ATOMS: atom_id res chain seq x y z
N MET A 1 6.46 -3.95 -14.32
CA MET A 1 6.46 -3.63 -12.87
C MET A 1 5.98 -2.22 -12.58
N LEU A 2 6.61 -1.16 -13.13
CA LEU A 2 6.27 0.25 -12.82
C LEU A 2 4.77 0.60 -12.88
N HIS A 3 4.05 0.09 -13.89
CA HIS A 3 2.61 0.38 -14.02
C HIS A 3 1.76 -0.14 -12.84
N TYR A 4 2.16 -1.26 -12.21
CA TYR A 4 1.48 -1.78 -11.01
C TYR A 4 1.76 -0.89 -9.79
N PHE A 5 2.98 -0.36 -9.67
CA PHE A 5 3.32 0.61 -8.63
C PHE A 5 2.58 1.93 -8.85
N ALA A 6 2.44 2.39 -10.09
CA ALA A 6 1.69 3.60 -10.42
C ALA A 6 0.21 3.50 -10.02
N LYS A 7 -0.41 2.32 -10.19
CA LYS A 7 -1.78 2.06 -9.71
C LYS A 7 -1.92 2.30 -8.20
N ASN A 8 -0.93 1.87 -7.42
CA ASN A 8 -0.95 2.04 -5.95
C ASN A 8 -0.57 3.47 -5.53
N PHE A 9 0.43 4.06 -6.20
CA PHE A 9 0.89 5.42 -5.93
C PHE A 9 -0.13 6.51 -6.31
N PHE A 10 -0.97 6.27 -7.32
CA PHE A 10 -2.07 7.17 -7.69
C PHE A 10 -3.42 6.71 -7.11
N ALA A 11 -3.42 5.90 -6.06
CA ALA A 11 -4.66 5.57 -5.36
C ALA A 11 -5.23 6.82 -4.67
N PRO A 12 -6.57 7.04 -4.69
CA PRO A 12 -7.20 8.21 -4.07
C PRO A 12 -6.95 8.37 -2.57
N LEU A 13 -6.54 7.29 -1.91
CA LEU A 13 -6.09 7.23 -0.52
C LEU A 13 -4.76 6.48 -0.50
N LEU A 14 -3.70 7.18 -0.10
CA LEU A 14 -2.32 6.69 -0.16
C LEU A 14 -1.64 6.83 1.21
N ILE A 15 -0.86 5.82 1.58
CA ILE A 15 0.12 5.89 2.68
C ILE A 15 1.49 6.20 2.07
N SER A 16 2.16 7.24 2.54
CA SER A 16 3.50 7.62 2.09
C SER A 16 4.48 7.65 3.26
N PRO A 17 5.13 6.52 3.58
CA PRO A 17 6.22 6.50 4.55
C PRO A 17 7.49 7.09 3.93
N THR A 18 8.19 7.93 4.68
CA THR A 18 9.51 8.46 4.35
C THR A 18 10.39 8.41 5.60
N GLN A 19 11.71 8.53 5.41
CA GLN A 19 12.66 8.64 6.50
C GLN A 19 13.38 9.98 6.41
N GLU A 20 13.32 10.76 7.49
CA GLU A 20 14.08 12.00 7.67
C GLU A 20 15.02 11.83 8.86
N GLY A 21 16.34 11.78 8.59
CA GLY A 21 17.32 11.41 9.60
C GLY A 21 17.06 9.99 10.13
N ASN A 22 16.84 9.87 11.45
CA ASN A 22 16.49 8.60 12.10
C ASN A 22 14.99 8.42 12.32
N ASN A 23 14.16 9.36 11.87
CA ASN A 23 12.72 9.30 12.08
C ASN A 23 12.02 8.73 10.86
N ILE A 24 11.10 7.80 11.08
CA ILE A 24 10.06 7.45 10.10
C ILE A 24 8.91 8.42 10.25
N GLU A 25 8.53 9.01 9.12
CA GLU A 25 7.37 9.88 8.99
C GLU A 25 6.38 9.23 8.05
N VAL A 26 5.12 9.16 8.47
CA VAL A 26 4.06 8.59 7.64
C VAL A 26 3.04 9.67 7.34
N TYR A 27 2.91 9.95 6.05
CA TYR A 27 1.89 10.85 5.53
C TYR A 27 0.72 10.04 4.99
N ILE A 28 -0.50 10.53 5.21
CA ILE A 28 -1.69 10.06 4.51
C ILE A 28 -2.08 11.14 3.51
N ILE A 29 -2.31 10.72 2.27
CA ILE A 29 -2.76 11.58 1.16
C ILE A 29 -4.14 11.14 0.72
N VAL A 30 -5.04 12.12 0.52
CA VAL A 30 -6.44 11.94 0.13
C VAL A 30 -6.80 12.93 -0.97
N ASP A 31 -7.10 12.42 -2.16
CA ASP A 31 -7.50 13.25 -3.31
C ASP A 31 -8.94 13.77 -3.19
N GLN A 32 -9.78 13.06 -2.45
CA GLN A 32 -11.23 13.27 -2.41
C GLN A 32 -11.67 14.43 -1.50
N ILE A 33 -10.74 15.17 -0.88
CA ILE A 33 -11.06 16.39 -0.13
C ILE A 33 -11.05 17.55 -1.13
N PRO A 34 -12.22 18.13 -1.48
CA PRO A 34 -12.29 19.25 -2.40
C PRO A 34 -11.50 20.43 -1.82
N SER A 35 -10.62 21.07 -2.60
CA SER A 35 -9.77 22.16 -2.11
C SER A 35 -9.71 23.34 -3.08
N SER A 36 -9.70 24.56 -2.56
CA SER A 36 -9.48 25.81 -3.30
C SER A 36 -8.07 26.34 -3.07
N VAL A 37 -7.51 26.96 -4.11
CA VAL A 37 -6.21 27.63 -4.06
C VAL A 37 -6.39 29.03 -3.48
N HIS A 38 -5.72 29.31 -2.37
CA HIS A 38 -5.66 30.64 -1.75
C HIS A 38 -4.24 31.19 -1.85
N ARG A 39 -4.14 32.46 -2.23
CA ARG A 39 -2.85 33.16 -2.33
C ARG A 39 -2.76 34.16 -1.19
N HIS A 40 -1.70 34.07 -0.40
CA HIS A 40 -1.45 35.02 0.67
C HIS A 40 -1.20 36.41 0.05
N PRO A 41 -1.97 37.45 0.44
CA PRO A 41 -2.00 38.72 -0.27
C PRO A 41 -0.69 39.50 -0.22
N GLN A 42 0.13 39.28 0.82
CA GLN A 42 1.37 40.03 1.04
C GLN A 42 2.63 39.27 0.58
N THR A 43 2.60 37.94 0.68
CA THR A 43 3.79 37.10 0.40
C THR A 43 3.67 36.38 -0.94
N GLY A 44 2.50 36.39 -1.56
CA GLY A 44 2.21 35.63 -2.78
C GLY A 44 2.21 34.11 -2.60
N GLN A 45 2.39 33.63 -1.36
CA GLN A 45 2.50 32.21 -1.03
C GLN A 45 1.16 31.51 -1.27
N ILE A 46 1.21 30.39 -1.97
CA ILE A 46 0.03 29.60 -2.30
C ILE A 46 -0.21 28.59 -1.18
N HIS A 47 -1.46 28.48 -0.73
CA HIS A 47 -1.91 27.43 0.17
C HIS A 47 -3.28 26.90 -0.29
N PHE A 48 -3.54 25.62 -0.03
CA PHE A 48 -4.79 24.97 -0.38
C PHE A 48 -5.68 24.90 0.86
N GLN A 49 -6.95 25.26 0.72
CA GLN A 49 -7.94 25.16 1.80
C GLN A 49 -9.09 24.24 1.37
N PRO A 50 -9.62 23.39 2.25
CA PRO A 50 -10.79 22.57 1.93
C PRO A 50 -12.01 23.43 1.58
N ILE A 51 -12.73 23.09 0.51
CA ILE A 51 -13.99 23.74 0.14
C ILE A 51 -15.08 23.15 1.03
N THR A 52 -15.54 23.93 2.00
CA THR A 52 -16.60 23.51 2.93
C THR A 52 -18.03 23.75 2.41
N ASN A 53 -18.19 24.49 1.32
CA ASN A 53 -19.48 24.87 0.73
C ASN A 53 -19.56 24.53 -0.76
N LEU A 54 -19.62 23.24 -1.10
CA LEU A 54 -19.83 22.83 -2.50
C LEU A 54 -21.27 23.12 -3.01
N PHE A 55 -22.22 23.40 -2.12
CA PHE A 55 -23.63 23.60 -2.46
C PHE A 55 -24.33 24.68 -1.59
N ALA A 56 -23.73 25.85 -1.40
CA ALA A 56 -24.51 26.98 -0.88
C ALA A 56 -25.32 27.58 -2.06
N PRO A 57 -26.65 27.40 -2.15
CA PRO A 57 -27.44 28.19 -3.07
C PRO A 57 -27.22 29.67 -2.74
N TRP A 58 -27.18 30.53 -3.76
CA TRP A 58 -27.04 31.96 -3.58
C TRP A 58 -28.17 32.46 -2.68
N ASN A 59 -27.86 32.75 -1.42
CA ASN A 59 -28.83 33.16 -0.42
C ASN A 59 -28.46 34.58 0.07
N PRO A 60 -29.21 35.62 -0.32
CA PRO A 60 -28.88 37.00 0.02
C PRO A 60 -29.10 37.35 1.51
N HIS A 61 -29.55 36.39 2.33
CA HIS A 61 -29.65 36.53 3.79
C HIS A 61 -28.99 35.36 4.52
N PRO A 62 -27.88 35.58 5.26
CA PRO A 62 -27.25 34.53 6.05
C PRO A 62 -28.01 34.38 7.37
N GLN A 63 -28.83 33.34 7.50
CA GLN A 63 -29.21 32.81 8.80
C GLN A 63 -28.33 31.60 9.11
N SER A 64 -27.64 31.72 10.25
CA SER A 64 -26.71 30.76 10.82
C SER A 64 -27.36 29.39 11.06
N ASN A 65 -26.53 28.35 10.93
CA ASN A 65 -26.72 26.95 11.36
C ASN A 65 -27.01 25.93 10.23
N ASN A 66 -26.21 25.95 9.16
CA ASN A 66 -26.00 24.73 8.37
C ASN A 66 -24.70 24.06 8.84
N LYS A 67 -24.82 22.86 9.42
CA LYS A 67 -23.69 22.04 9.86
C LYS A 67 -22.70 21.89 8.71
N GLN A 68 -21.52 22.48 8.91
CA GLN A 68 -20.36 22.36 8.04
C GLN A 68 -20.00 20.88 7.92
N GLN A 69 -20.35 20.25 6.80
CA GLN A 69 -19.87 18.92 6.49
C GLN A 69 -18.55 19.08 5.74
N SER A 70 -17.48 19.38 6.50
CA SER A 70 -16.14 19.08 6.02
C SER A 70 -16.11 17.58 5.77
N ASN A 71 -15.71 17.15 4.58
CA ASN A 71 -15.46 15.74 4.29
C ASN A 71 -14.20 15.32 5.06
N VAL A 72 -14.37 15.11 6.37
CA VAL A 72 -13.34 14.58 7.26
C VAL A 72 -13.04 13.15 6.84
N THR A 73 -11.79 12.89 6.48
CA THR A 73 -11.33 11.52 6.26
C THR A 73 -10.64 11.03 7.53
N SER A 74 -11.29 10.17 8.28
CA SER A 74 -10.74 9.57 9.49
C SER A 74 -10.55 8.06 9.35
N GLY A 75 -9.67 7.51 10.17
CA GLY A 75 -9.40 6.07 10.19
C GLY A 75 -8.27 5.72 11.15
N THR A 76 -7.79 4.49 11.03
CA THR A 76 -6.68 3.96 11.81
C THR A 76 -5.59 3.49 10.87
N LEU A 77 -4.39 4.04 11.05
CA LEU A 77 -3.15 3.57 10.46
C LEU A 77 -2.58 2.46 11.35
N TYR A 78 -2.29 1.33 10.72
CA TYR A 78 -1.56 0.23 11.34
C TYR A 78 -0.12 0.26 10.82
N ILE A 79 0.83 0.28 11.75
CA ILE A 79 2.26 0.20 11.46
C ILE A 79 2.77 -1.11 12.05
N GLN A 80 3.30 -1.99 11.22
CA GLN A 80 3.75 -3.31 11.63
C GLN A 80 5.24 -3.43 11.33
N MET A 81 6.03 -3.81 12.34
CA MET A 81 7.43 -4.19 12.12
C MET A 81 7.50 -5.70 11.94
N TYR A 82 8.12 -6.13 10.85
CA TYR A 82 8.40 -7.53 10.57
C TYR A 82 9.90 -7.76 10.56
N SER A 83 10.31 -8.98 10.92
CA SER A 83 11.61 -9.51 10.55
C SER A 83 11.52 -10.15 9.17
N TRP A 84 12.58 -10.09 8.36
CA TRP A 84 12.62 -10.71 7.03
C TRP A 84 12.41 -12.23 7.06
N ASP A 85 12.67 -12.89 8.19
CA ASP A 85 12.53 -14.33 8.38
C ASP A 85 11.17 -14.76 8.94
N SER A 86 10.23 -13.84 9.16
CA SER A 86 8.94 -14.12 9.80
C SER A 86 7.77 -13.52 9.03
N LEU A 87 6.73 -14.35 8.78
CA LEU A 87 5.43 -13.92 8.28
C LEU A 87 4.52 -13.35 9.38
N THR A 88 5.01 -13.27 10.63
CA THR A 88 4.30 -12.68 11.76
C THR A 88 4.99 -11.39 12.17
N PRO A 89 4.24 -10.29 12.37
CA PRO A 89 4.83 -9.04 12.80
C PRO A 89 5.45 -9.21 14.20
N LEU A 90 6.64 -8.64 14.38
CA LEU A 90 7.30 -8.51 15.68
C LEU A 90 6.50 -7.59 16.61
N HIS A 91 5.95 -6.51 16.04
CA HIS A 91 5.15 -5.54 16.77
C HIS A 91 4.17 -4.82 15.84
N THR A 92 3.05 -4.35 16.40
CA THR A 92 2.06 -3.55 15.68
C THR A 92 1.71 -2.31 16.51
N TRP A 93 1.95 -1.13 15.94
CA TRP A 93 1.44 0.15 16.44
C TRP A 93 0.16 0.53 15.69
N THR A 94 -0.68 1.32 16.36
CA THR A 94 -1.89 1.88 15.77
C THR A 94 -1.92 3.38 16.00
N GLN A 95 -2.26 4.14 14.95
CA GLN A 95 -2.38 5.59 15.02
C GLN A 95 -3.72 6.01 14.40
N ASN A 96 -4.59 6.59 15.21
CA ASN A 96 -5.82 7.18 14.69
C ASN A 96 -5.50 8.50 13.99
N TYR A 97 -6.14 8.74 12.87
CA TYR A 97 -6.00 9.98 12.12
C TYR A 97 -7.35 10.59 11.77
N ASN A 98 -7.34 11.90 11.58
CA ASN A 98 -8.48 12.69 11.14
C ASN A 98 -7.94 13.80 10.25
N LEU A 99 -8.05 13.61 8.93
CA LEU A 99 -7.56 14.55 7.95
C LEU A 99 -8.62 15.62 7.68
N GLN A 100 -8.21 16.86 7.89
CA GLN A 100 -8.97 18.05 7.49
C GLN A 100 -8.49 18.63 6.15
N LYS A 101 -7.32 18.22 5.66
CA LYS A 101 -6.67 18.64 4.41
C LYS A 101 -6.30 17.42 3.58
N THR A 102 -5.97 17.62 2.31
CA THR A 102 -5.63 16.55 1.35
C THR A 102 -4.37 15.76 1.71
N THR A 103 -3.54 16.25 2.64
CA THR A 103 -2.37 15.52 3.12
C THR A 103 -2.00 15.93 4.55
N ASP A 104 -1.66 14.96 5.40
CA ASP A 104 -1.08 15.25 6.71
C ASP A 104 -0.06 14.20 7.16
N MET A 105 0.92 14.64 7.98
CA MET A 105 1.79 13.72 8.69
C MET A 105 1.00 13.17 9.88
N VAL A 106 0.70 11.88 9.84
CA VAL A 106 -0.14 11.25 10.87
C VAL A 106 0.68 10.51 11.92
N PHE A 107 1.93 10.18 11.63
CA PHE A 107 2.82 9.45 12.52
C PHE A 107 4.27 9.88 12.30
N GLN A 108 5.02 10.01 13.40
CA GLN A 108 6.46 10.20 13.41
C GLN A 108 7.05 9.43 14.58
N ALA A 109 8.12 8.66 14.34
CA ALA A 109 8.84 7.98 15.41
C ALA A 109 10.30 7.71 15.03
N ASP A 110 11.17 7.71 16.04
CA ASP A 110 12.57 7.32 15.92
C ASP A 110 12.69 5.81 15.65
N VAL A 111 13.49 5.44 14.65
CA VAL A 111 13.66 4.05 14.20
C VAL A 111 14.28 3.18 15.29
N ASP A 112 15.26 3.67 16.04
CA ASP A 112 15.92 2.90 17.09
C ASP A 112 14.98 2.60 18.26
N ALA A 113 14.15 3.58 18.63
CA ALA A 113 13.10 3.38 19.63
C ALA A 113 12.05 2.35 19.15
N MET A 114 11.63 2.42 17.89
CA MET A 114 10.72 1.43 17.30
C MET A 114 11.33 0.02 17.28
N MET A 115 12.60 -0.11 16.89
CA MET A 115 13.31 -1.39 16.87
C MET A 115 13.45 -1.97 18.28
N SER A 116 13.83 -1.15 19.26
CA SER A 116 13.92 -1.54 20.67
C SER A 116 12.59 -2.08 21.20
N THR A 117 11.49 -1.38 20.90
CA THR A 117 10.13 -1.77 21.28
C THR A 117 9.71 -3.09 20.63
N ALA A 118 10.05 -3.29 19.36
CA ALA A 118 9.69 -4.49 18.61
C ALA A 118 10.64 -5.69 18.85
N GLY A 119 11.77 -5.47 19.53
CA GLY A 119 12.82 -6.49 19.64
C GLY A 119 13.54 -6.78 18.32
N CYS A 120 13.56 -5.83 17.38
CA CYS A 120 14.35 -5.96 16.16
C CYS A 120 15.84 -5.76 16.46
N ILE A 121 16.66 -6.75 16.09
CA ILE A 121 18.08 -6.78 16.47
C ILE A 121 18.90 -5.69 15.75
N ARG A 122 18.64 -5.49 14.45
CA ARG A 122 19.34 -4.51 13.60
C ARG A 122 18.39 -4.05 12.49
N THR A 123 18.61 -2.85 11.96
CA THR A 123 17.87 -2.33 10.79
C THR A 123 17.88 -3.32 9.62
N LYS A 124 19.00 -4.02 9.40
CA LYS A 124 19.15 -5.04 8.34
C LYS A 124 18.21 -6.24 8.46
N ASN A 125 17.66 -6.50 9.64
CA ASN A 125 16.79 -7.65 9.88
C ASN A 125 15.32 -7.36 9.61
N CYS A 126 14.91 -6.09 9.59
CA CYS A 126 13.51 -5.72 9.68
C CYS A 126 13.07 -4.73 8.62
N PHE A 127 11.76 -4.65 8.44
CA PHE A 127 11.09 -3.67 7.61
C PHE A 127 9.77 -3.26 8.26
N LEU A 128 9.23 -2.15 7.80
CA LEU A 128 7.91 -1.66 8.20
C LEU A 128 6.89 -1.97 7.10
N TYR A 129 5.72 -2.42 7.52
CA TYR A 129 4.54 -2.63 6.68
C TYR A 129 3.40 -1.78 7.24
N PHE A 130 2.71 -1.08 6.35
CA PHE A 130 1.67 -0.13 6.69
C PHE A 130 0.38 -0.52 5.99
N HIS A 131 -0.74 -0.41 6.69
CA HIS A 131 -2.06 -0.55 6.07
C HIS A 131 -3.11 0.36 6.73
N LEU A 132 -4.11 0.74 5.93
CA LEU A 132 -5.32 1.43 6.41
C LEU A 132 -6.49 0.45 6.35
N GLY A 133 -7.09 0.15 7.50
CA GLY A 133 -8.17 -0.83 7.59
C GLY A 133 -7.69 -2.26 7.27
N ASP A 134 -8.38 -2.95 6.37
CA ASP A 134 -8.07 -4.34 5.98
C ASP A 134 -6.73 -4.42 5.20
N PRO A 135 -5.71 -5.17 5.67
CA PRO A 135 -4.42 -5.31 4.98
C PRO A 135 -4.50 -6.06 3.64
N VAL A 136 -5.61 -6.74 3.33
CA VAL A 136 -5.77 -7.49 2.07
C VAL A 136 -6.32 -6.59 0.95
N ASN A 137 -7.35 -5.81 1.28
CA ASN A 137 -8.11 -5.03 0.29
C ASN A 137 -7.91 -3.50 0.42
N GLY A 138 -7.32 -3.05 1.52
CA GLY A 138 -7.09 -1.64 1.80
C GLY A 138 -5.78 -1.11 1.21
N PRO A 139 -5.55 0.21 1.33
CA PRO A 139 -4.26 0.81 1.04
C PRO A 139 -3.16 0.19 1.89
N THR A 140 -2.07 -0.22 1.23
CA THR A 140 -0.89 -0.74 1.91
C THR A 140 0.36 -0.09 1.35
N ASN A 141 1.40 0.02 2.17
CA ASN A 141 2.73 0.40 1.73
C ASN A 141 3.76 -0.23 2.66
N TRP A 142 5.04 -0.13 2.32
CA TRP A 142 6.11 -0.71 3.12
C TRP A 142 7.41 0.09 2.98
N PHE A 143 8.28 -0.04 3.98
CA PHE A 143 9.55 0.66 4.04
C PHE A 143 10.64 -0.28 4.55
N SER A 144 11.68 -0.49 3.74
CA SER A 144 12.83 -1.30 4.13
C SER A 144 13.81 -0.47 4.97
N LEU A 145 14.21 -0.96 6.15
CA LEU A 145 15.14 -0.25 7.03
C LEU A 145 16.61 -0.39 6.58
N SER A 146 16.89 -1.22 5.59
CA SER A 146 18.20 -1.35 4.94
C SER A 146 18.08 -1.54 3.43
N THR A 147 19.21 -1.51 2.74
CA THR A 147 19.25 -2.00 1.36
C THR A 147 18.98 -3.51 1.34
N PHE A 148 18.42 -4.03 0.24
CA PHE A 148 18.18 -5.47 0.10
C PHE A 148 19.46 -6.29 -0.03
N LYS A 149 20.57 -5.68 -0.47
CA LYS A 149 21.88 -6.35 -0.52
C LYS A 149 22.44 -6.64 0.87
N ASP A 150 22.03 -5.83 1.84
CA ASP A 150 22.42 -5.93 3.25
C ASP A 150 21.41 -6.67 4.12
N ALA A 151 20.22 -6.96 3.59
CA ALA A 151 19.14 -7.54 4.38
C ALA A 151 19.52 -8.93 4.91
N ILE A 152 19.27 -9.15 6.20
CA ILE A 152 19.57 -10.40 6.90
C ILE A 152 18.23 -11.07 7.25
N GLY A 153 18.12 -12.37 6.94
CA GLY A 153 16.93 -13.17 7.23
C GLY A 153 15.99 -13.37 6.03
N LEU A 154 16.26 -12.74 4.88
CA LEU A 154 15.54 -13.05 3.64
C LEU A 154 15.75 -14.52 3.27
N GLN A 155 14.66 -15.28 3.25
CA GLN A 155 14.72 -16.71 2.99
C GLN A 155 14.59 -16.98 1.49
N ASN A 156 15.43 -17.88 0.98
CA ASN A 156 15.26 -18.40 -0.37
C ASN A 156 14.19 -19.51 -0.37
N VAL A 157 12.93 -19.11 -0.57
CA VAL A 157 11.80 -20.03 -0.73
C VAL A 157 11.04 -19.71 -2.01
N SER A 158 10.76 -20.75 -2.80
CA SER A 158 9.95 -20.58 -4.00
C SER A 158 8.48 -20.33 -3.64
N ILE A 159 7.92 -19.28 -4.22
CA ILE A 159 6.48 -19.00 -4.13
C ILE A 159 5.74 -20.02 -4.98
N GLN A 160 4.65 -20.57 -4.46
CA GLN A 160 3.88 -21.61 -5.13
C GLN A 160 2.56 -21.05 -5.67
N ILE A 161 2.18 -21.45 -6.88
CA ILE A 161 0.83 -21.27 -7.41
C ILE A 161 0.02 -22.51 -7.02
N ILE A 162 -0.81 -22.39 -5.99
CA ILE A 162 -1.54 -23.53 -5.45
C ILE A 162 -2.90 -23.73 -6.13
N ASP A 163 -3.52 -22.67 -6.64
CA ASP A 163 -4.80 -22.75 -7.34
C ASP A 163 -4.92 -21.71 -8.47
N VAL A 164 -5.68 -22.06 -9.51
CA VAL A 164 -6.07 -21.17 -10.62
C VAL A 164 -7.51 -21.46 -10.96
N LYS A 165 -8.40 -20.52 -10.65
CA LYS A 165 -9.85 -20.69 -10.78
C LYS A 165 -10.44 -19.60 -11.66
N GLU A 166 -11.11 -20.00 -12.73
CA GLU A 166 -11.90 -19.08 -13.55
C GLU A 166 -13.09 -18.55 -12.74
N THR A 167 -13.34 -17.25 -12.86
CA THR A 167 -14.43 -16.54 -12.17
C THR A 167 -15.46 -16.03 -13.17
N VAL A 168 -16.57 -15.49 -12.66
CA VAL A 168 -17.57 -14.77 -13.46
C VAL A 168 -17.33 -13.27 -13.25
N PRO A 169 -17.18 -12.46 -14.31
CA PRO A 169 -17.35 -12.79 -15.74
C PRO A 169 -16.21 -13.65 -16.31
N MET A 170 -16.50 -14.37 -17.41
CA MET A 170 -15.50 -15.18 -18.14
C MET A 170 -14.27 -14.33 -18.49
N LYS A 171 -13.09 -14.96 -18.56
CA LYS A 171 -11.76 -14.34 -18.76
C LYS A 171 -11.10 -13.73 -17.52
N GLU A 172 -11.70 -13.87 -16.35
CA GLU A 172 -11.06 -13.54 -15.08
C GLU A 172 -10.66 -14.82 -14.33
N PHE A 173 -9.45 -14.82 -13.77
CA PHE A 173 -8.91 -15.98 -13.08
C PHE A 173 -8.31 -15.58 -11.75
N ASN A 174 -8.85 -16.12 -10.66
CA ASN A 174 -8.21 -16.01 -9.35
C ASN A 174 -7.06 -17.01 -9.26
N ILE A 175 -5.87 -16.47 -9.01
CA ILE A 175 -4.62 -17.21 -8.83
C ILE A 175 -4.26 -17.12 -7.36
N THR A 176 -4.25 -18.27 -6.67
CA THR A 176 -3.87 -18.33 -5.27
C THR A 176 -2.39 -18.66 -5.17
N LEU A 177 -1.64 -17.72 -4.60
CA LEU A 177 -0.23 -17.87 -4.27
C LEU A 177 -0.08 -18.33 -2.82
N HIS A 178 0.96 -19.13 -2.58
CA HIS A 178 1.39 -19.54 -1.25
C HIS A 178 2.88 -19.26 -1.07
N SER A 179 3.23 -18.66 0.07
CA SER A 179 4.63 -18.47 0.48
C SER A 179 4.82 -18.94 1.92
N LYS A 180 6.02 -19.46 2.20
CA LYS A 180 6.48 -19.85 3.54
C LYS A 180 7.33 -18.78 4.22
N ALA A 181 7.73 -17.74 3.49
CA ALA A 181 8.52 -16.63 4.01
C ALA A 181 8.11 -15.31 3.37
N VAL A 182 8.57 -14.20 3.95
CA VAL A 182 8.40 -12.87 3.37
C VAL A 182 9.11 -12.84 2.01
N ALA A 183 8.39 -12.38 0.98
CA ALA A 183 8.93 -12.31 -0.37
C ALA A 183 8.80 -10.90 -0.96
N PRO A 184 9.91 -10.15 -1.08
CA PRO A 184 9.93 -8.86 -1.76
C PRO A 184 9.77 -9.03 -3.28
N PHE A 185 9.04 -8.09 -3.88
CA PHE A 185 8.90 -7.96 -5.34
C PHE A 185 8.38 -9.22 -6.04
N VAL A 186 7.34 -9.84 -5.49
CA VAL A 186 6.69 -11.01 -6.11
C VAL A 186 6.19 -10.64 -7.51
N TRP A 187 6.76 -11.26 -8.51
CA TRP A 187 6.52 -10.99 -9.92
C TRP A 187 5.90 -12.21 -10.60
N LEU A 188 4.62 -12.09 -10.98
CA LEU A 188 3.94 -13.07 -11.81
C LEU A 188 4.11 -12.73 -13.28
N ASP A 189 4.34 -13.74 -14.10
CA ASP A 189 4.33 -13.66 -15.56
C ASP A 189 3.43 -14.75 -16.14
N ALA A 190 2.72 -14.43 -17.23
CA ALA A 190 1.85 -15.36 -17.95
C ALA A 190 2.38 -15.48 -19.38
N TYR A 191 3.40 -16.31 -19.56
CA TYR A 191 4.18 -16.33 -20.80
C TYR A 191 3.29 -16.62 -22.01
N LYS A 192 3.41 -15.81 -23.07
CA LYS A 192 2.60 -15.89 -24.31
C LYS A 192 1.08 -15.79 -24.10
N THR A 193 0.62 -15.36 -22.92
CA THR A 193 -0.80 -15.17 -22.62
C THR A 193 -1.09 -13.67 -22.49
N MET A 194 -1.97 -13.14 -23.34
CA MET A 194 -2.31 -11.72 -23.33
C MET A 194 -3.27 -11.41 -22.17
N GLY A 195 -2.88 -10.47 -21.32
CA GLY A 195 -3.67 -10.04 -20.18
C GLY A 195 -2.89 -9.18 -19.20
N ARG A 196 -3.46 -8.97 -18.01
CA ARG A 196 -2.78 -8.31 -16.89
C ARG A 196 -3.21 -8.91 -15.56
N PHE A 197 -2.40 -8.72 -14.52
CA PHE A 197 -2.77 -9.08 -13.15
C PHE A 197 -3.51 -7.92 -12.44
N SER A 198 -4.19 -8.20 -11.34
CA SER A 198 -4.79 -7.18 -10.46
C SER A 198 -3.75 -6.44 -9.65
N ASP A 199 -2.66 -7.13 -9.31
CA ASP A 199 -1.51 -6.65 -8.55
C ASP A 199 -0.26 -7.45 -8.96
N ASN A 200 0.91 -6.82 -8.94
CA ASN A 200 2.17 -7.46 -9.31
C ASN A 200 3.38 -6.65 -8.82
N GLY A 201 4.49 -7.31 -8.53
CA GLY A 201 5.69 -6.69 -7.94
C GLY A 201 5.51 -6.28 -6.47
N PHE A 202 4.51 -6.84 -5.78
CA PHE A 202 4.20 -6.52 -4.40
C PHE A 202 5.14 -7.19 -3.39
N LEU A 203 5.20 -6.66 -2.18
CA LEU A 203 5.73 -7.37 -1.02
C LEU A 203 4.67 -8.36 -0.51
N MET A 204 5.04 -9.63 -0.37
CA MET A 204 4.17 -10.66 0.19
C MET A 204 4.59 -10.96 1.63
N VAL A 205 3.74 -10.55 2.58
CA VAL A 205 3.88 -10.85 4.03
C VAL A 205 2.84 -11.85 4.51
N GLN A 206 1.88 -12.23 3.65
CA GLN A 206 0.86 -13.21 3.95
C GLN A 206 1.29 -14.61 3.49
N THR A 207 0.88 -15.64 4.23
CA THR A 207 1.05 -17.04 3.83
C THR A 207 0.33 -17.38 2.52
N GLN A 208 -0.79 -16.72 2.25
CA GLN A 208 -1.55 -16.85 1.00
C GLN A 208 -2.00 -15.49 0.49
N LYS A 209 -1.96 -15.30 -0.83
CA LYS A 209 -2.47 -14.11 -1.50
C LYS A 209 -3.16 -14.51 -2.78
N VAL A 210 -4.34 -13.94 -3.03
CA VAL A 210 -5.07 -14.13 -4.28
C VAL A 210 -4.83 -12.93 -5.19
N VAL A 211 -4.47 -13.20 -6.44
CA VAL A 211 -4.32 -12.19 -7.50
C VAL A 211 -5.21 -12.59 -8.67
N THR A 212 -5.93 -11.64 -9.23
CA THR A 212 -6.80 -11.89 -10.40
C THR A 212 -6.02 -11.62 -11.68
N PHE A 213 -6.03 -12.55 -12.62
CA PHE A 213 -5.58 -12.34 -13.99
C PHE A 213 -6.76 -12.04 -14.90
N TYR A 214 -6.67 -10.95 -15.67
CA TYR A 214 -7.67 -10.51 -16.62
C TYR A 214 -7.15 -10.82 -18.03
N ALA A 215 -7.63 -11.91 -18.61
CA ALA A 215 -7.23 -12.35 -19.94
C ALA A 215 -7.90 -11.47 -21.01
N TRP A 216 -7.16 -11.16 -22.08
CA TRP A 216 -7.71 -10.44 -23.23
C TRP A 216 -8.32 -11.38 -24.26
N ASN A 217 -7.81 -12.61 -24.33
CA ASN A 217 -8.28 -13.67 -25.21
C ASN A 217 -8.91 -14.81 -24.41
N ASP A 218 -9.67 -15.66 -25.10
CA ASP A 218 -10.26 -16.87 -24.51
C ASP A 218 -9.13 -17.85 -24.13
N ILE A 219 -9.11 -18.28 -22.87
CA ILE A 219 -8.15 -19.26 -22.34
C ILE A 219 -8.81 -20.04 -21.21
N SER A 220 -8.50 -21.32 -21.05
CA SER A 220 -8.97 -22.11 -19.91
C SER A 220 -8.06 -21.90 -18.69
N ALA A 221 -8.59 -22.12 -17.48
CA ALA A 221 -7.79 -22.07 -16.26
C ALA A 221 -6.57 -23.03 -16.30
N ALA A 222 -6.73 -24.21 -16.89
CA ALA A 222 -5.65 -25.19 -17.05
C ALA A 222 -4.54 -24.69 -17.98
N ASN A 223 -4.92 -24.09 -19.12
CA ASN A 223 -3.96 -23.53 -20.07
C ASN A 223 -3.25 -22.31 -19.48
N LEU A 224 -3.97 -21.43 -18.77
CA LEU A 224 -3.36 -20.32 -18.06
C LEU A 224 -2.37 -20.82 -17.01
N LYS A 225 -2.76 -21.80 -16.18
CA LYS A 225 -1.87 -22.36 -15.14
C LYS A 225 -0.55 -22.87 -15.72
N ALA A 226 -0.57 -23.47 -16.91
CA ALA A 226 0.62 -23.96 -17.58
C ALA A 226 1.57 -22.87 -18.10
N THR A 227 1.10 -21.62 -18.24
CA THR A 227 1.93 -20.48 -18.69
C THR A 227 2.43 -19.60 -17.55
N LEU A 228 1.90 -19.78 -16.35
CA LEU A 228 2.25 -18.95 -15.20
C LEU A 228 3.64 -19.29 -14.66
N ASN A 229 4.40 -18.24 -14.40
CA ASN A 229 5.64 -18.30 -13.64
C ASN A 229 5.60 -17.25 -12.52
N VAL A 230 6.26 -17.53 -11.40
CA VAL A 230 6.39 -16.60 -10.28
C VAL A 230 7.85 -16.50 -9.87
N LYS A 231 8.31 -15.28 -9.66
CA LYS A 231 9.62 -14.96 -9.11
C LYS A 231 9.50 -13.96 -7.97
N SER A 232 10.53 -13.88 -7.16
CA SER A 232 10.75 -12.91 -6.11
C SER A 232 12.18 -12.39 -6.20
N LEU A 233 12.54 -11.48 -5.30
CA LEU A 233 13.92 -10.99 -5.21
C LEU A 233 14.95 -12.12 -5.03
N MET A 234 14.65 -13.16 -4.26
CA MET A 234 15.63 -14.22 -3.93
C MET A 234 15.93 -15.13 -5.12
N ASP A 235 15.01 -15.25 -6.08
CA ASP A 235 15.20 -16.01 -7.33
C ASP A 235 16.15 -15.30 -8.33
N ILE A 236 16.71 -14.14 -7.95
CA ILE A 236 17.74 -13.41 -8.73
C ILE A 236 19.15 -13.73 -8.19
N TYR A 237 19.25 -14.00 -6.89
CA TYR A 237 20.54 -14.26 -6.23
C TYR A 237 20.94 -15.75 -6.28
N PHE A 238 19.99 -16.63 -6.58
CA PHE A 238 20.13 -18.09 -6.63
C PHE A 238 19.47 -18.66 -7.88
#